data_AF-A0A3C0LBE9-F1
#
_entry.id   AF-A0A3C0LBE9-F1
#
_cell.length_a   1.000
_cell.length_b   1.000
_cell.length_c   1.000
_cell.angle_alpha   90.00
_cell.angle_beta   90.00
_cell.angle_gamma   90.00
#
_symmetry.space_group_name_H-M   'P 1'
#
loop_
_entity.id
_entity.type
_entity.pdbx_description
1 polymer ?
#
loop_
_entity_poly.entity_id
_entity_poly.type
_entity_poly.pdbx_seq_one_letter_code
_entity_poly.pdbx_strand_id
1 'polypeptide(L)'
;MLNNKIKKYLDELDKEVCPLHPSLGEHKIAEEIKNILKKEGESYKPSNEDIAEQIAFDFLAEYPNDNSGWGTYYGPMFVLPNKKGQMVEYPSIQQINEETLNYWEGKAKESKNPILSSRYADLVVDFSLIILKESANHKLSHLVIDASIKICNKLLARHLDCKTKAKRALNLSLQINDQQRIQKVKKTIISLERKIAVDAKAGLWGFAFKWLLLDFRNKIVVSPQEEEDLIKDLEKN
;
A
#
# COMPACT_ATOMS: atom_id res chain seq x y z
N MET A 1 17.36 1.65 -18.00
CA MET A 1 16.18 1.66 -18.88
C MET A 1 15.41 0.38 -18.67
N LEU A 2 14.15 0.54 -18.28
CA LEU A 2 13.19 -0.52 -18.01
C LEU A 2 13.01 -1.46 -19.22
N ASN A 3 12.91 -2.76 -18.94
CA ASN A 3 12.59 -3.78 -19.94
C ASN A 3 11.29 -3.45 -20.68
N ASN A 4 11.31 -3.51 -22.01
CA ASN A 4 10.17 -3.16 -22.85
C ASN A 4 8.91 -4.02 -22.57
N LYS A 5 9.07 -5.29 -22.18
CA LYS A 5 7.94 -6.16 -21.84
C LYS A 5 7.33 -5.79 -20.49
N ILE A 6 8.15 -5.42 -19.50
CA ILE A 6 7.64 -4.87 -18.22
C ILE A 6 6.91 -3.57 -18.47
N LYS A 7 7.52 -2.65 -19.24
CA LYS A 7 6.89 -1.38 -19.60
C LYS A 7 5.52 -1.60 -20.24
N LYS A 8 5.44 -2.47 -21.24
CA LYS A 8 4.17 -2.79 -21.91
C LYS A 8 3.13 -3.36 -20.93
N TYR A 9 3.52 -4.28 -20.06
CA TYR A 9 2.65 -4.86 -19.04
C TYR A 9 2.10 -3.81 -18.08
N LEU A 10 2.95 -2.92 -17.57
CA LEU A 10 2.55 -1.83 -16.68
C LEU A 10 1.66 -0.80 -17.40
N ASP A 11 1.96 -0.48 -18.67
CA ASP A 11 1.14 0.42 -19.49
C ASP A 11 -0.26 -0.15 -19.77
N GLU A 12 -0.40 -1.48 -19.88
CA GLU A 12 -1.68 -2.17 -19.99
C GLU A 12 -2.46 -2.09 -18.67
N LEU A 13 -1.81 -2.41 -17.54
CA LEU A 13 -2.39 -2.23 -16.21
C LEU A 13 -2.82 -0.78 -15.93
N ASP A 14 -2.08 0.21 -16.44
CA ASP A 14 -2.39 1.62 -16.19
C ASP A 14 -3.65 2.10 -16.94
N LYS A 15 -3.97 1.46 -18.07
CA LYS A 15 -5.20 1.73 -18.86
C LYS A 15 -6.42 1.06 -18.25
N GLU A 16 -6.26 -0.13 -17.70
CA GLU A 16 -7.35 -0.89 -17.08
C GLU A 16 -7.58 -0.39 -15.65
N VAL A 17 -8.50 0.56 -15.47
CA VAL A 17 -9.12 0.81 -14.16
C VAL A 17 -10.20 -0.25 -13.91
N CYS A 18 -9.84 -1.52 -14.10
CA CYS A 18 -10.67 -2.65 -13.74
C CYS A 18 -10.35 -3.04 -12.29
N PRO A 19 -11.33 -3.57 -11.53
CA PRO A 19 -11.01 -4.27 -10.30
C PRO A 19 -9.93 -5.29 -10.62
N LEU A 20 -8.84 -5.32 -9.85
CA LEU A 20 -8.02 -6.51 -9.87
C LEU A 20 -8.98 -7.66 -9.57
N HIS A 21 -8.99 -8.69 -10.44
CA HIS A 21 -9.77 -9.89 -10.17
C HIS A 21 -9.53 -10.28 -8.71
N PRO A 22 -10.52 -10.76 -7.92
CA PRO A 22 -10.32 -11.03 -6.49
C PRO A 22 -9.13 -11.97 -6.16
N SER A 23 -8.62 -12.73 -7.14
CA SER A 23 -7.39 -13.52 -7.05
C SER A 23 -6.09 -12.79 -7.44
N LEU A 24 -6.19 -11.64 -8.10
CA LEU A 24 -5.10 -10.73 -8.45
C LEU A 24 -4.90 -9.74 -7.29
N GLY A 25 -3.89 -9.96 -6.46
CA GLY A 25 -3.40 -8.94 -5.53
C GLY A 25 -2.18 -8.24 -6.14
N GLU A 26 -1.68 -7.19 -5.48
CA GLU A 26 -0.45 -6.50 -5.92
C GLU A 26 0.76 -7.45 -6.03
N HIS A 27 0.79 -8.53 -5.23
CA HIS A 27 1.80 -9.59 -5.34
C HIS A 27 1.85 -10.26 -6.74
N LYS A 28 0.74 -10.26 -7.49
CA LYS A 28 0.71 -10.77 -8.87
C LYS A 28 1.42 -9.86 -9.86
N ILE A 29 1.48 -8.56 -9.57
CA ILE A 29 2.26 -7.60 -10.37
C ILE A 29 3.75 -7.94 -10.25
N ALA A 30 4.23 -8.17 -9.02
CA ALA A 30 5.60 -8.63 -8.79
C ALA A 30 5.89 -9.99 -9.45
N GLU A 31 4.96 -10.94 -9.34
CA GLU A 31 5.09 -12.27 -9.95
C GLU A 31 5.22 -12.17 -11.47
N GLU A 32 4.41 -11.35 -12.13
CA GLU A 32 4.47 -11.20 -13.58
C GLU A 32 5.75 -10.49 -14.03
N ILE A 33 6.20 -9.46 -13.29
CA ILE A 33 7.49 -8.82 -13.54
C ILE A 33 8.63 -9.85 -13.46
N LYS A 34 8.65 -10.68 -12.40
CA LYS A 34 9.63 -11.76 -12.24
C LYS A 34 9.57 -12.78 -13.38
N ASN A 35 8.36 -13.13 -13.82
CA ASN A 35 8.15 -14.06 -14.93
C ASN A 35 8.68 -13.50 -16.25
N ILE A 36 8.45 -12.21 -16.51
CA ILE A 36 9.00 -11.51 -17.68
C ILE A 36 10.52 -11.56 -17.66
N LEU A 37 11.15 -11.16 -16.54
CA LEU A 37 12.60 -11.15 -16.38
C LEU A 37 13.20 -12.55 -16.53
N LYS A 38 12.58 -13.57 -15.95
CA LYS A 38 13.02 -14.97 -16.07
C LYS A 38 13.00 -15.46 -17.52
N LYS A 39 12.06 -14.99 -18.35
CA LYS A 39 11.95 -15.36 -19.77
C LYS A 39 12.99 -14.68 -20.66
N GLU A 40 13.67 -13.64 -20.21
CA GLU A 40 14.78 -13.02 -20.96
C GLU A 40 16.05 -13.91 -20.95
N GLY A 41 16.11 -14.89 -20.05
CA GLY A 41 17.21 -15.84 -19.93
C GLY A 41 18.38 -15.34 -19.07
N GLU A 42 19.36 -16.22 -18.82
CA GLU A 42 20.46 -15.97 -17.88
C GLU A 42 21.44 -14.87 -18.33
N SER A 43 21.46 -14.55 -19.62
CA SER A 43 22.32 -13.48 -20.18
C SER A 43 21.76 -12.08 -19.94
N TYR A 44 20.46 -11.95 -19.63
CA TYR A 44 19.85 -10.68 -19.34
C TYR A 44 20.25 -10.19 -17.94
N LYS A 45 20.79 -8.97 -17.88
CA LYS A 45 21.11 -8.31 -16.62
C LYS A 45 20.03 -7.26 -16.34
N PRO A 46 19.20 -7.44 -15.30
CA PRO A 46 18.20 -6.45 -14.92
C PRO A 46 18.83 -5.08 -14.67
N SER A 47 18.21 -4.05 -15.21
CA SER A 47 18.57 -2.66 -14.93
C SER A 47 18.08 -2.24 -13.53
N ASN A 48 18.55 -1.08 -13.04
CA ASN A 48 18.05 -0.49 -11.80
C ASN A 48 16.52 -0.30 -11.83
N GLU A 49 15.97 0.12 -12.96
CA GLU A 49 14.52 0.29 -13.16
C GLU A 49 13.78 -1.06 -13.11
N ASP A 50 14.34 -2.12 -13.70
CA ASP A 50 13.75 -3.47 -13.61
C ASP A 50 13.67 -3.95 -12.15
N ILE A 51 14.76 -3.73 -11.40
CA ILE A 51 14.84 -4.07 -9.99
C ILE A 51 13.85 -3.22 -9.18
N ALA A 52 13.79 -1.91 -9.43
CA ALA A 52 12.89 -0.99 -8.76
C ALA A 52 11.41 -1.37 -8.98
N GLU A 53 11.03 -1.76 -10.20
CA GLU A 53 9.68 -2.23 -10.50
C GLU A 53 9.36 -3.55 -9.81
N GLN A 54 10.30 -4.49 -9.81
CA GLN A 54 10.13 -5.77 -9.14
C GLN A 54 9.93 -5.59 -7.63
N ILE A 55 10.82 -4.86 -6.96
CA ILE A 55 10.81 -4.76 -5.50
C ILE A 55 9.65 -3.91 -4.98
N ALA A 56 9.14 -2.95 -5.78
CA ALA A 56 8.02 -2.09 -5.37
C ALA A 56 6.79 -2.87 -4.89
N PHE A 57 6.48 -4.00 -5.55
CA PHE A 57 5.33 -4.84 -5.25
C PHE A 57 5.67 -6.04 -4.35
N ASP A 58 6.94 -6.24 -4.04
CA ASP A 58 7.40 -7.30 -3.14
C ASP A 58 7.44 -6.87 -1.67
N PHE A 59 7.60 -5.57 -1.38
CA PHE A 59 7.54 -5.08 0.00
C PHE A 59 6.18 -5.35 0.66
N LEU A 60 6.21 -5.85 1.88
CA LEU A 60 5.03 -6.12 2.70
C LEU A 60 4.62 -4.88 3.48
N ALA A 61 3.36 -4.48 3.32
CA ALA A 61 2.72 -3.41 4.09
C ALA A 61 2.40 -3.86 5.52
N GLU A 62 2.18 -2.89 6.43
CA GLU A 62 1.91 -3.15 7.85
C GLU A 62 2.96 -4.07 8.50
N TYR A 63 4.22 -3.90 8.11
CA TYR A 63 5.28 -4.75 8.62
C TYR A 63 5.45 -4.53 10.13
N PRO A 64 5.54 -5.61 10.94
CA PRO A 64 5.72 -5.48 12.37
C PRO A 64 7.03 -4.75 12.70
N ASN A 65 6.93 -3.64 13.45
CA ASN A 65 8.08 -2.81 13.84
C ASN A 65 9.12 -3.54 14.69
N ASP A 66 8.76 -4.66 15.31
CA ASP A 66 9.63 -5.49 16.14
C ASP A 66 10.58 -6.40 15.33
N ASN A 67 10.29 -6.67 14.05
CA ASN A 67 10.96 -7.74 13.31
C ASN A 67 11.90 -7.30 12.18
N SER A 68 11.70 -6.15 11.52
CA SER A 68 12.63 -5.69 10.46
C SER A 68 13.75 -4.81 10.99
N GLY A 69 13.53 -4.12 12.11
CA GLY A 69 14.43 -3.07 12.59
C GLY A 69 14.49 -1.83 11.68
N TRP A 70 13.69 -1.77 10.61
CA TRP A 70 13.69 -0.63 9.69
C TRP A 70 12.95 0.58 10.27
N GLY A 71 11.93 0.36 11.11
CA GLY A 71 11.10 1.45 11.63
C GLY A 71 10.20 2.09 10.56
N THR A 72 9.93 1.37 9.48
CA THR A 72 9.11 1.77 8.32
C THR A 72 7.79 0.99 8.30
N TYR A 73 6.80 1.51 7.58
CA TYR A 73 5.54 0.79 7.37
C TYR A 73 5.70 -0.43 6.46
N TYR A 74 6.58 -0.34 5.47
CA TYR A 74 6.94 -1.44 4.59
C TYR A 74 8.13 -2.22 5.15
N GLY A 75 8.15 -3.52 4.90
CA GLY A 75 9.24 -4.43 5.28
C GLY A 75 9.51 -5.52 4.23
N PRO A 76 10.51 -6.38 4.49
CA PRO A 76 10.88 -7.43 3.55
C PRO A 76 9.79 -8.50 3.43
N MET A 77 9.68 -9.12 2.26
CA MET A 77 8.78 -10.26 2.04
C MET A 77 9.19 -11.49 2.86
N PHE A 78 10.49 -11.76 2.93
CA PHE A 78 11.01 -12.87 3.72
C PHE A 78 12.38 -12.53 4.30
N VAL A 79 12.68 -13.19 5.41
CA VAL A 79 13.99 -13.18 6.07
C VAL A 79 14.39 -14.64 6.26
N LEU A 80 15.39 -15.10 5.51
CA LEU A 80 15.80 -16.51 5.45
C LEU A 80 17.32 -16.64 5.57
N PRO A 81 17.85 -17.73 6.14
CA PRO A 81 19.29 -17.96 6.17
C PRO A 81 19.83 -18.19 4.75
N ASN A 82 20.96 -17.56 4.42
CA ASN A 82 21.71 -17.84 3.21
C ASN A 82 22.50 -19.15 3.34
N LYS A 83 23.24 -19.54 2.29
CA LYS A 83 24.08 -20.76 2.27
C LYS A 83 25.14 -20.82 3.38
N LYS A 84 25.47 -19.67 4.01
CA LYS A 84 26.43 -19.55 5.12
C LYS A 84 25.73 -19.48 6.50
N GLY A 85 24.41 -19.67 6.56
CA GLY A 85 23.61 -19.58 7.79
C GLY A 85 23.33 -18.15 8.27
N GLN A 86 23.71 -17.11 7.51
CA GLN A 86 23.42 -15.73 7.87
C GLN A 86 22.02 -15.35 7.40
N MET A 87 21.21 -14.74 8.27
CA MET A 87 19.88 -14.25 7.89
C MET A 87 20.01 -13.14 6.85
N VAL A 88 19.34 -13.30 5.72
CA VAL A 88 19.22 -12.31 4.65
C VAL A 88 17.75 -12.02 4.37
N GLU A 89 17.46 -10.76 4.08
CA GLU A 89 16.12 -10.26 3.80
C GLU A 89 15.92 -10.01 2.30
N TYR A 90 14.67 -10.13 1.83
CA TYR A 90 14.30 -9.72 0.48
C TYR A 90 12.84 -9.21 0.43
N PRO A 91 12.56 -8.09 -0.27
CA PRO A 91 13.56 -7.14 -0.77
C PRO A 91 14.33 -6.51 0.39
N SER A 92 15.58 -6.12 0.18
CA SER A 92 16.36 -5.43 1.21
C SER A 92 16.23 -3.91 1.06
N ILE A 93 16.12 -3.21 2.18
CA ILE A 93 16.15 -1.74 2.20
C ILE A 93 17.45 -1.18 1.61
N GLN A 94 18.54 -1.97 1.63
CA GLN A 94 19.82 -1.60 1.02
C GLN A 94 19.77 -1.48 -0.51
N GLN A 95 18.71 -2.01 -1.14
CA GLN A 95 18.49 -1.88 -2.59
C GLN A 95 17.82 -0.53 -2.95
N ILE A 96 17.41 0.26 -1.95
CA ILE A 96 16.75 1.54 -2.14
C ILE A 96 17.76 2.67 -1.96
N ASN A 97 17.80 3.57 -2.93
CA ASN A 97 18.58 4.79 -2.89
C ASN A 97 17.74 5.96 -3.43
N GLU A 98 18.32 7.15 -3.52
CA GLU A 98 17.65 8.34 -4.05
C GLU A 98 17.16 8.16 -5.50
N GLU A 99 17.93 7.47 -6.35
CA GLU A 99 17.53 7.19 -7.74
C GLU A 99 16.25 6.34 -7.78
N THR A 100 16.15 5.30 -6.94
CA THR A 100 14.96 4.46 -6.81
C THR A 100 13.75 5.27 -6.34
N LEU A 101 13.92 6.17 -5.37
CA LEU A 101 12.84 7.01 -4.86
C LEU A 101 12.36 8.02 -5.92
N ASN A 102 13.28 8.68 -6.62
CA ASN A 102 12.96 9.60 -7.71
C ASN A 102 12.24 8.88 -8.86
N TYR A 103 12.67 7.66 -9.18
CA TYR A 103 12.00 6.81 -10.15
C TYR A 103 10.55 6.51 -9.75
N TRP A 104 10.31 6.02 -8.53
CA TRP A 104 8.96 5.75 -8.04
C TRP A 104 8.11 7.02 -7.92
N GLU A 105 8.68 8.15 -7.53
CA GLU A 105 7.95 9.43 -7.51
C GLU A 105 7.46 9.81 -8.90
N GLY A 106 8.29 9.62 -9.94
CA GLY A 106 7.88 9.78 -11.34
C GLY A 106 6.72 8.86 -11.70
N LYS A 107 6.87 7.55 -11.45
CA LYS A 107 5.83 6.54 -11.71
C LYS A 107 4.52 6.84 -10.99
N ALA A 108 4.58 7.30 -9.74
CA ALA A 108 3.42 7.65 -8.94
C ALA A 108 2.59 8.78 -9.58
N LYS A 109 3.27 9.80 -10.11
CA LYS A 109 2.65 10.98 -10.73
C LYS A 109 2.13 10.71 -12.13
N GLU A 110 2.79 9.83 -12.89
CA GLU A 110 2.41 9.49 -14.25
C GLU A 110 1.25 8.49 -14.33
N SER A 111 1.16 7.59 -13.35
CA SER A 111 0.19 6.49 -13.35
C SER A 111 -1.25 6.98 -13.15
N LYS A 112 -2.16 6.48 -13.99
CA LYS A 112 -3.61 6.70 -13.91
C LYS A 112 -4.32 5.64 -13.07
N ASN A 113 -3.72 4.45 -12.95
CA ASN A 113 -4.24 3.37 -12.12
C ASN A 113 -4.01 3.69 -10.64
N PRO A 114 -5.08 3.78 -9.81
CA PRO A 114 -4.95 4.10 -8.40
C PRO A 114 -4.05 3.15 -7.61
N ILE A 115 -3.99 1.87 -8.00
CA ILE A 115 -3.19 0.85 -7.31
C ILE A 115 -1.72 1.14 -7.51
N LEU A 116 -1.29 1.27 -8.76
CA LEU A 116 0.09 1.61 -9.14
C LEU A 116 0.50 2.96 -8.53
N SER A 117 -0.29 4.02 -8.79
CA SER A 117 -0.04 5.36 -8.27
C SER A 117 0.10 5.38 -6.74
N SER A 118 -0.82 4.73 -6.02
CA SER A 118 -0.75 4.64 -4.55
C SER A 118 0.47 3.88 -4.06
N ARG A 119 0.83 2.76 -4.72
CA ARG A 119 1.96 1.91 -4.29
C ARG A 119 3.26 2.68 -4.39
N TYR A 120 3.56 3.26 -5.56
CA TYR A 120 4.81 4.00 -5.74
C TYR A 120 4.90 5.22 -4.81
N ALA A 121 3.81 5.99 -4.67
CA ALA A 121 3.81 7.14 -3.78
C ALA A 121 4.04 6.76 -2.32
N ASP A 122 3.42 5.67 -1.85
CA ASP A 122 3.52 5.25 -0.45
C ASP A 122 4.92 4.72 -0.11
N LEU A 123 5.59 4.03 -1.05
CA LEU A 123 6.99 3.64 -0.89
C LEU A 123 7.90 4.87 -0.74
N VAL A 124 7.67 5.91 -1.55
CA VAL A 124 8.44 7.16 -1.43
C VAL A 124 8.16 7.84 -0.09
N VAL A 125 6.88 7.96 0.31
CA VAL A 125 6.50 8.54 1.61
C VAL A 125 7.15 7.81 2.78
N ASP A 126 7.20 6.49 2.72
CA ASP A 126 7.69 5.66 3.81
C ASP A 126 9.22 5.65 3.91
N PHE A 127 9.92 5.50 2.79
CA PHE A 127 11.37 5.33 2.79
C PHE A 127 12.16 6.65 2.78
N SER A 128 11.57 7.77 2.37
CA SER A 128 12.32 9.05 2.25
C SER A 128 13.02 9.45 3.54
N LEU A 129 12.36 9.34 4.70
CA LEU A 129 12.96 9.75 5.97
C LEU A 129 14.23 8.95 6.30
N ILE A 130 14.26 7.67 5.97
CA ILE A 130 15.40 6.81 6.29
C ILE A 130 16.51 6.91 5.25
N ILE A 131 16.14 6.99 3.98
CA ILE A 131 17.09 6.99 2.86
C ILE A 131 17.68 8.39 2.63
N LEU A 132 16.85 9.43 2.59
CA LEU A 132 17.25 10.81 2.29
C LEU A 132 17.51 11.66 3.54
N LYS A 133 17.13 11.16 4.73
CA LYS A 133 17.14 11.93 5.99
C LYS A 133 16.22 13.16 5.98
N GLU A 134 15.26 13.17 5.07
CA GLU A 134 14.22 14.18 4.96
C GLU A 134 12.86 13.55 4.65
N SER A 135 11.79 14.25 5.01
CA SER A 135 10.44 13.77 4.73
C SER A 135 10.08 13.97 3.26
N ALA A 136 9.36 13.01 2.68
CA ALA A 136 8.80 13.15 1.34
C ALA A 136 7.89 14.37 1.24
N ASN A 137 7.71 14.88 0.03
CA ASN A 137 6.75 15.94 -0.24
C ASN A 137 5.34 15.50 0.19
N HIS A 138 4.69 16.30 1.05
CA HIS A 138 3.33 16.00 1.56
C HIS A 138 2.28 15.80 0.44
N LYS A 139 2.52 16.31 -0.77
CA LYS A 139 1.68 16.04 -1.96
C LYS A 139 1.66 14.56 -2.35
N LEU A 140 2.72 13.80 -2.06
CA LEU A 140 2.72 12.34 -2.24
C LEU A 140 1.82 11.66 -1.21
N SER A 141 1.81 12.13 0.04
CA SER A 141 0.84 11.63 1.04
C SER A 141 -0.60 11.89 0.59
N HIS A 142 -0.90 13.06 0.01
CA HIS A 142 -2.20 13.33 -0.60
C HIS A 142 -2.55 12.31 -1.69
N LEU A 143 -1.60 11.98 -2.56
CA LEU A 143 -1.79 11.02 -3.64
C LEU A 143 -2.10 9.61 -3.08
N VAL A 144 -1.37 9.15 -2.06
CA VAL A 144 -1.64 7.86 -1.40
C VAL A 144 -3.05 7.83 -0.81
N ILE A 145 -3.43 8.89 -0.09
CA ILE A 145 -4.73 8.99 0.58
C ILE A 145 -5.88 8.98 -0.45
N ASP A 146 -5.80 9.84 -1.46
CA ASP A 146 -6.87 10.00 -2.44
C ASP A 146 -7.01 8.75 -3.33
N ALA A 147 -5.90 8.14 -3.71
CA ALA A 147 -5.90 6.88 -4.46
C ALA A 147 -6.48 5.73 -3.62
N SER A 148 -6.12 5.65 -2.33
CA SER A 148 -6.64 4.63 -1.41
C SER A 148 -8.15 4.78 -1.19
N ILE A 149 -8.66 6.01 -1.09
CA ILE A 149 -10.12 6.28 -1.08
C ILE A 149 -10.78 5.73 -2.34
N LYS A 150 -10.21 6.00 -3.53
CA LYS A 150 -10.74 5.52 -4.81
C LYS A 150 -10.71 3.98 -4.89
N ILE A 151 -9.63 3.34 -4.46
CA ILE A 151 -9.50 1.88 -4.41
C ILE A 151 -10.58 1.27 -3.53
N CYS A 152 -10.75 1.77 -2.31
CA CYS A 152 -11.72 1.23 -1.35
C CYS A 152 -13.16 1.46 -1.80
N ASN A 153 -13.48 2.65 -2.33
CA ASN A 153 -14.83 2.96 -2.76
C ASN A 153 -15.30 2.11 -3.94
N LYS A 154 -14.39 1.82 -4.87
CA LYS A 154 -14.64 1.00 -6.07
C LYS A 154 -14.27 -0.48 -5.91
N LEU A 155 -13.77 -0.88 -4.73
CA LEU A 155 -13.26 -2.23 -4.44
C LEU A 155 -12.28 -2.73 -5.52
N LEU A 156 -11.29 -1.88 -5.88
CA LEU A 156 -10.32 -2.22 -6.93
C LEU A 156 -9.27 -3.25 -6.48
N ALA A 157 -9.19 -3.54 -5.18
CA ALA A 157 -8.28 -4.51 -4.59
C ALA A 157 -9.07 -5.48 -3.70
N ARG A 158 -8.41 -6.55 -3.23
CA ARG A 158 -9.04 -7.52 -2.32
C ARG A 158 -9.50 -6.83 -1.04
N HIS A 159 -10.48 -7.43 -0.35
CA HIS A 159 -11.10 -6.82 0.83
C HIS A 159 -10.09 -6.50 1.94
N LEU A 160 -9.16 -7.42 2.22
CA LEU A 160 -8.08 -7.18 3.19
C LEU A 160 -7.13 -6.07 2.73
N ASP A 161 -6.78 -6.04 1.44
CA ASP A 161 -5.90 -5.00 0.89
C ASP A 161 -6.59 -3.62 0.95
N CYS A 162 -7.90 -3.54 0.69
CA CYS A 162 -8.69 -2.32 0.87
C CYS A 162 -8.69 -1.88 2.34
N LYS A 163 -8.89 -2.80 3.28
CA LYS A 163 -8.84 -2.50 4.73
C LYS A 163 -7.47 -1.94 5.12
N THR A 164 -6.37 -2.60 4.73
CA THR A 164 -5.00 -2.13 5.00
C THR A 164 -4.75 -0.75 4.39
N LYS A 165 -5.15 -0.52 3.14
CA LYS A 165 -5.02 0.80 2.48
C LYS A 165 -5.85 1.89 3.17
N ALA A 166 -7.08 1.58 3.62
CA ALA A 166 -7.91 2.53 4.35
C ALA A 166 -7.25 2.95 5.67
N LYS A 167 -6.65 2.01 6.40
CA LYS A 167 -5.90 2.29 7.64
C LYS A 167 -4.66 3.15 7.37
N ARG A 168 -3.88 2.81 6.33
CA ARG A 168 -2.70 3.59 5.92
C ARG A 168 -3.08 5.02 5.55
N ALA A 169 -4.13 5.20 4.75
CA ALA A 169 -4.67 6.51 4.40
C ALA A 169 -5.08 7.31 5.64
N LEU A 170 -5.69 6.67 6.65
CA LEU A 170 -6.06 7.35 7.89
C LEU A 170 -4.82 7.83 8.64
N ASN A 171 -3.84 6.95 8.85
CA ASN A 171 -2.58 7.29 9.51
C ASN A 171 -1.86 8.45 8.81
N LEU A 172 -1.75 8.42 7.48
CA LEU A 172 -1.13 9.50 6.72
C LEU A 172 -1.92 10.80 6.84
N SER A 173 -3.25 10.75 6.76
CA SER A 173 -4.09 11.96 6.89
C SER A 173 -3.96 12.62 8.27
N LEU A 174 -3.81 11.81 9.32
CA LEU A 174 -3.55 12.27 10.68
C LEU A 174 -2.13 12.83 10.81
N GLN A 175 -1.13 12.17 10.24
CA GLN A 175 0.28 12.60 10.29
C GLN A 175 0.49 13.97 9.63
N ILE A 176 -0.18 14.24 8.51
CA ILE A 176 -0.10 15.54 7.82
C ILE A 176 -1.14 16.56 8.32
N ASN A 177 -1.98 16.19 9.29
CA ASN A 177 -3.03 17.01 9.88
C ASN A 177 -4.03 17.62 8.85
N ASP A 178 -4.37 16.85 7.79
CA ASP A 178 -5.32 17.30 6.76
C ASP A 178 -6.76 16.90 7.15
N GLN A 179 -7.48 17.84 7.76
CA GLN A 179 -8.84 17.63 8.25
C GLN A 179 -9.83 17.25 7.14
N GLN A 180 -9.66 17.77 5.92
CA GLN A 180 -10.55 17.41 4.82
C GLN A 180 -10.37 15.95 4.41
N ARG A 181 -9.13 15.49 4.34
CA ARG A 181 -8.82 14.09 4.03
C ARG A 181 -9.17 13.14 5.17
N ILE A 182 -8.95 13.52 6.43
CA ILE A 182 -9.38 12.75 7.61
C ILE A 182 -10.88 12.43 7.50
N GLN A 183 -11.71 13.45 7.19
CA GLN A 183 -13.16 13.24 7.06
C GLN A 183 -13.53 12.34 5.87
N LYS A 184 -12.85 12.46 4.73
CA LYS A 184 -13.07 11.59 3.56
C LYS A 184 -12.68 10.14 3.85
N VAL A 185 -11.54 9.93 4.52
CA VAL A 185 -11.08 8.58 4.89
C VAL A 185 -12.02 7.95 5.92
N LYS A 186 -12.46 8.70 6.94
CA LYS A 186 -13.47 8.22 7.92
C LYS A 186 -14.71 7.67 7.21
N LYS A 187 -15.32 8.46 6.33
CA LYS A 187 -16.50 8.03 5.56
C LYS A 187 -16.21 6.79 4.71
N THR A 188 -15.02 6.72 4.11
CA THR A 188 -14.58 5.57 3.32
C THR A 188 -14.43 4.32 4.19
N ILE A 189 -13.87 4.42 5.39
CA ILE A 189 -13.72 3.30 6.34
C ILE A 189 -15.09 2.73 6.72
N ILE A 190 -16.03 3.59 7.13
CA ILE A 190 -17.38 3.17 7.51
C ILE A 190 -18.10 2.52 6.32
N SER A 191 -18.03 3.14 5.14
CA SER A 191 -18.64 2.58 3.92
C SER A 191 -17.99 1.28 3.48
N LEU A 192 -16.67 1.14 3.64
CA LEU A 192 -15.94 -0.06 3.26
C LEU A 192 -16.36 -1.24 4.14
N GLU A 193 -16.39 -1.05 5.47
CA GLU A 193 -16.80 -2.10 6.40
C GLU A 193 -18.20 -2.62 6.06
N ARG A 194 -19.17 -1.71 5.87
CA ARG A 194 -20.54 -2.09 5.47
C ARG A 194 -20.62 -2.89 4.17
N LYS A 195 -19.65 -2.73 3.25
CA LYS A 195 -19.61 -3.47 1.97
C LYS A 195 -18.94 -4.84 2.09
N ILE A 196 -17.99 -5.00 3.00
CA ILE A 196 -17.10 -6.18 3.05
C ILE A 196 -17.24 -7.01 4.33
N ALA A 197 -17.96 -6.52 5.33
CA ALA A 197 -18.23 -7.23 6.57
C ALA A 197 -18.99 -8.52 6.26
N VAL A 198 -18.41 -9.62 6.75
CA VAL A 198 -18.99 -10.96 6.65
C VAL A 198 -18.80 -11.59 8.02
N ASP A 199 -19.88 -11.83 8.75
CA ASP A 199 -19.86 -12.27 10.16
C ASP A 199 -19.05 -13.56 10.34
N ALA A 200 -19.18 -14.48 9.39
CA ALA A 200 -18.48 -15.76 9.38
C ALA A 200 -16.97 -15.66 9.09
N LYS A 201 -16.42 -14.46 8.80
CA LYS A 201 -15.00 -14.27 8.44
C LYS A 201 -14.34 -13.25 9.35
N ALA A 202 -13.46 -13.75 10.22
CA ALA A 202 -12.63 -12.91 11.09
C ALA A 202 -11.83 -11.88 10.28
N GLY A 203 -11.75 -10.66 10.80
CA GLY A 203 -10.88 -9.61 10.28
C GLY A 203 -11.51 -8.67 9.25
N LEU A 204 -12.77 -8.84 8.85
CA LEU A 204 -13.48 -7.94 7.94
C LEU A 204 -14.60 -7.10 8.58
N TRP A 205 -14.82 -7.24 9.89
CA TRP A 205 -15.81 -6.49 10.65
C TRP A 205 -15.19 -5.84 11.90
N GLY A 206 -15.86 -4.81 12.44
CA GLY A 206 -15.49 -4.09 13.66
C GLY A 206 -14.23 -3.21 13.60
N PHE A 207 -13.58 -3.10 12.44
CA PHE A 207 -12.44 -2.23 12.25
C PHE A 207 -12.82 -0.75 12.22
N ALA A 208 -14.01 -0.38 11.72
CA ALA A 208 -14.44 1.01 11.76
C ALA A 208 -14.66 1.48 13.20
N PHE A 209 -15.39 0.70 14.01
CA PHE A 209 -15.54 0.96 15.44
C PHE A 209 -14.19 1.04 16.14
N LYS A 210 -13.34 0.01 15.99
CA LYS A 210 -12.03 -0.04 16.64
C LYS A 210 -11.18 1.17 16.29
N TRP A 211 -11.02 1.48 15.01
CA TRP A 211 -10.14 2.57 14.60
C TRP A 211 -10.71 3.93 15.02
N LEU A 212 -11.99 4.20 14.74
CA LEU A 212 -12.55 5.54 14.88
C LEU A 212 -12.91 5.88 16.34
N LEU A 213 -13.32 4.89 17.14
CA LEU A 213 -13.81 5.11 18.51
C LEU A 213 -12.87 4.60 19.61
N LEU A 214 -11.90 3.72 19.30
CA LEU A 214 -10.91 3.27 20.28
C LEU A 214 -9.53 3.83 19.96
N ASP A 215 -8.94 3.41 18.83
CA ASP A 215 -7.53 3.69 18.51
C ASP A 215 -7.28 5.20 18.24
N PHE A 216 -8.24 5.89 17.62
CA PHE A 216 -8.11 7.29 17.19
C PHE A 216 -9.18 8.25 17.75
N ARG A 217 -9.87 7.88 18.84
CA ARG A 217 -10.99 8.64 19.45
C ARG A 217 -10.77 10.15 19.54
N ASN A 218 -9.57 10.57 19.97
CA ASN A 218 -9.25 11.98 20.21
C ASN A 218 -8.64 12.70 19.00
N LYS A 219 -8.42 11.99 17.89
CA LYS A 219 -7.78 12.52 16.68
C LYS A 219 -8.77 12.70 15.53
N ILE A 220 -9.97 12.16 15.65
CA ILE A 220 -11.00 12.15 14.61
C ILE A 220 -12.31 12.63 15.22
N VAL A 221 -12.93 13.61 14.58
CA VAL A 221 -14.28 14.04 14.96
C VAL A 221 -15.28 13.01 14.45
N VAL A 222 -15.94 12.33 15.39
CA VAL A 222 -17.06 11.40 15.16
C VAL A 222 -18.31 12.03 15.80
N SER A 223 -19.39 12.11 15.04
CA SER A 223 -20.67 12.65 15.55
C SER A 223 -21.38 11.62 16.44
N PRO A 224 -22.27 12.05 17.36
CA PRO A 224 -23.04 11.12 18.18
C PRO A 224 -23.82 10.07 17.37
N GLN A 225 -24.36 10.47 16.21
CA GLN A 225 -25.06 9.54 15.31
C GLN A 225 -24.10 8.51 14.69
N GLU A 226 -22.92 8.94 14.25
CA GLU A 226 -21.91 8.00 13.71
C GLU A 226 -21.43 7.03 14.79
N GLU A 227 -21.28 7.47 16.04
CA GLU A 227 -20.93 6.63 17.16
C GLU A 227 -22.03 5.59 17.46
N GLU A 228 -23.28 6.03 17.55
CA GLU A 228 -24.43 5.14 17.76
C GLU A 228 -24.57 4.10 16.64
N ASP A 229 -24.41 4.51 15.38
CA ASP A 229 -24.46 3.61 14.23
C ASP A 229 -23.36 2.54 14.30
N LEU A 230 -22.13 2.93 14.65
CA LEU A 230 -21.00 2.00 14.75
C LEU A 230 -21.17 1.00 15.91
N ILE A 231 -21.78 1.41 17.02
CA ILE A 231 -22.10 0.52 18.14
C ILE A 231 -23.19 -0.48 17.71
N LYS A 232 -24.28 0.00 17.10
CA LYS A 232 -25.37 -0.86 16.62
C LYS A 232 -24.91 -1.87 15.56
N ASP A 233 -24.01 -1.46 14.67
CA ASP A 233 -23.45 -2.35 13.65
C ASP A 233 -22.63 -3.48 14.29
N LEU A 234 -22.03 -3.29 15.48
CA LEU A 234 -21.36 -4.37 16.23
C LEU A 234 -22.32 -5.30 16.97
N GLU A 235 -23.42 -4.78 17.52
CA GLU A 235 -24.38 -5.56 18.30
C GLU A 235 -25.25 -6.49 17.44
N LYS A 236 -25.30 -6.25 16.12
CA LYS A 236 -26.09 -7.04 15.16
C LYS A 236 -25.33 -8.23 14.55
N ASN A 237 -24.00 -8.26 14.66
CA ASN A 237 -23.13 -9.31 14.13
C ASN A 237 -22.75 -10.30 15.25
#